data_AF-A0A1G2G2F1-F1
#
_entry.id   AF-A0A1G2G2F1-F1
#
_cell.length_a   1.000
_cell.length_b   1.000
_cell.length_c   1.000
_cell.angle_alpha   90.00
_cell.angle_beta   90.00
_cell.angle_gamma   90.00
#
_symmetry.space_group_name_H-M   'P 1'
#
loop_
_entity.id
_entity.type
_entity.pdbx_description
1 polymer ?
#
loop_
_entity_poly.entity_id
_entity_poly.type
_entity_poly.pdbx_seq_one_letter_code
_entity_poly.pdbx_strand_id
1 'polypeptide(L)'
;MSEYRDEARQMAKDAHWTFWKFFPAFLVAVIMLSAVGFGLNSLGLFGKTVVERKVFEHSYQRQAGLEAEIATYQATLTEIERKLTNSELDTNTRFNLEAQASMIRIKMAAAKEQLK
;
A
#
# COMPACT_ATOMS: atom_id res chain seq x y z
N MET A 1 -49.60 2.73 -48.72
CA MET A 1 -48.28 2.16 -48.35
C MET A 1 -47.10 3.02 -48.80
N SER A 2 -47.27 4.00 -49.70
CA SER A 2 -46.19 4.90 -50.14
C SER A 2 -45.90 6.02 -49.12
N GLU A 3 -46.94 6.65 -48.56
CA GLU A 3 -46.78 7.78 -47.60
C GLU A 3 -45.98 7.39 -46.35
N TYR A 4 -46.32 6.27 -45.71
CA TYR A 4 -45.56 5.73 -44.56
C TYR A 4 -44.07 5.50 -44.86
N ARG A 5 -43.73 5.17 -46.11
CA ARG A 5 -42.36 4.88 -46.54
C ARG A 5 -41.57 6.17 -46.81
N ASP A 6 -42.26 7.22 -47.23
CA ASP A 6 -41.66 8.55 -47.45
C ASP A 6 -41.53 9.34 -46.14
N GLU A 7 -42.48 9.20 -45.21
CA GLU A 7 -42.35 9.72 -43.84
C GLU A 7 -41.17 9.08 -43.09
N ALA A 8 -41.02 7.75 -43.17
CA ALA A 8 -39.89 7.05 -42.55
C ALA A 8 -38.53 7.49 -43.14
N ARG A 9 -38.47 7.80 -44.45
CA ARG A 9 -37.26 8.35 -45.07
C ARG A 9 -36.95 9.77 -44.62
N GLN A 10 -37.97 10.61 -44.47
CA GLN A 10 -37.81 11.98 -43.99
C GLN A 10 -37.32 11.99 -42.54
N MET A 11 -37.93 11.19 -41.67
CA MET A 11 -37.49 11.02 -40.28
C MET A 11 -36.05 10.49 -40.18
N ALA A 12 -35.65 9.54 -41.03
CA ALA A 12 -34.28 9.04 -41.06
C ALA A 12 -33.28 10.11 -41.52
N LYS A 13 -33.66 10.98 -42.47
CA LYS A 13 -32.83 12.08 -42.96
C LYS A 13 -32.63 13.17 -41.90
N ASP A 14 -33.69 13.51 -41.18
CA ASP A 14 -33.66 14.52 -40.12
C ASP A 14 -32.89 14.01 -38.89
N ALA A 15 -33.04 12.73 -38.54
CA ALA A 15 -32.23 12.09 -37.51
C ALA A 15 -30.74 12.06 -37.88
N HIS A 16 -30.42 11.75 -39.14
CA HIS A 16 -29.05 11.75 -39.64
C HIS A 16 -28.41 13.14 -39.63
N TRP A 17 -29.15 14.17 -40.05
CA TRP A 17 -28.68 15.55 -40.02
C TRP A 17 -28.44 16.06 -38.59
N THR A 18 -29.38 15.77 -37.69
CA THR A 18 -29.27 16.13 -36.28
C THR A 18 -28.08 15.43 -35.63
N PHE A 19 -27.92 14.13 -35.88
CA PHE A 19 -26.76 13.35 -35.43
C PHE A 19 -25.44 13.96 -35.92
N TRP A 20 -25.31 14.24 -37.22
CA TRP A 20 -24.10 14.84 -37.79
C TRP A 20 -23.80 16.24 -37.27
N LYS A 21 -24.83 17.00 -36.86
CA LYS A 21 -24.67 18.33 -36.27
C LYS A 21 -24.13 18.28 -34.83
N PHE A 22 -24.54 17.30 -34.03
CA PHE A 22 -24.13 17.16 -32.63
C PHE A 22 -22.90 16.26 -32.43
N PHE A 23 -22.59 15.40 -33.40
CA PHE A 23 -21.44 14.50 -33.37
C PHE A 23 -20.09 15.19 -33.10
N PRO A 24 -19.78 16.38 -33.69
CA PRO A 24 -18.54 17.10 -33.40
C PRO A 24 -18.47 17.57 -31.93
N ALA A 25 -19.58 18.06 -31.39
CA ALA A 25 -19.65 18.51 -30.00
C ALA A 25 -19.45 17.33 -29.02
N PHE A 26 -20.02 16.17 -29.34
CA PHE A 26 -19.80 14.95 -28.58
C PHE A 26 -18.32 14.51 -28.63
N LEU A 27 -17.70 14.53 -29.80
CA LEU A 27 -16.27 14.20 -29.95
C LEU A 27 -15.38 15.14 -29.13
N VAL A 28 -15.63 16.44 -29.15
CA VAL A 28 -14.90 17.42 -28.34
C VAL A 28 -15.05 17.12 -26.84
N ALA A 29 -16.26 16.76 -26.39
CA ALA A 29 -16.49 16.39 -24.99
C ALA A 29 -15.70 15.13 -24.59
N VAL A 30 -15.69 14.10 -25.44
CA VAL A 30 -14.91 12.87 -25.20
C VAL A 30 -13.42 13.16 -25.15
N ILE A 31 -12.90 13.99 -26.06
CA ILE A 31 -11.49 14.37 -26.10
C ILE A 31 -11.12 15.16 -24.84
N MET A 32 -11.94 16.12 -24.42
CA MET A 32 -11.72 16.91 -23.21
C MET A 32 -11.71 16.03 -21.96
N LEU A 33 -12.68 15.14 -21.81
CA LEU A 33 -12.73 14.20 -20.68
C LEU A 33 -11.52 13.25 -20.69
N SER A 34 -11.10 12.80 -21.88
CA SER A 34 -9.92 11.94 -22.04
C SER A 34 -8.64 12.69 -21.72
N ALA A 35 -8.49 13.95 -22.13
CA ALA A 35 -7.34 14.79 -21.83
C ALA A 35 -7.23 15.12 -20.33
N VAL A 36 -8.36 15.37 -19.67
CA VAL A 36 -8.41 15.56 -18.21
C VAL A 36 -8.07 14.27 -17.47
N GLY A 37 -8.66 13.14 -17.86
CA GLY A 37 -8.37 11.84 -17.26
C GLY A 37 -6.90 11.42 -17.47
N PHE A 38 -6.37 11.63 -18.67
CA PHE A 38 -4.97 11.38 -18.99
C PHE A 38 -4.04 12.34 -18.24
N GLY A 39 -4.35 13.63 -18.16
CA GLY A 39 -3.54 14.61 -17.45
C GLY A 39 -3.45 14.32 -15.95
N LEU A 40 -4.56 13.94 -15.31
CA LEU A 40 -4.55 13.54 -13.90
C LEU A 40 -3.75 12.24 -13.65
N ASN A 41 -3.75 11.32 -14.62
CA ASN A 41 -2.95 10.10 -14.55
C ASN A 41 -1.46 10.36 -14.84
N SER A 42 -1.14 11.21 -15.83
CA SER A 42 0.24 11.51 -16.26
C SER A 42 0.98 12.43 -15.31
N LEU A 43 0.27 13.32 -14.59
CA LEU A 43 0.83 14.11 -13.50
C LEU A 43 1.19 13.25 -12.28
N GLY A 44 0.85 11.95 -12.31
CA GLY A 44 1.19 11.00 -11.26
C GLY A 44 0.47 11.28 -9.95
N LEU A 45 -0.59 12.11 -9.94
CA LEU A 45 -1.33 12.47 -8.72
C LEU A 45 -2.04 11.27 -8.11
N PHE A 46 -2.63 10.41 -8.95
CA PHE A 46 -3.24 9.16 -8.48
C PHE A 46 -2.19 8.09 -8.12
N GLY A 47 -1.07 8.03 -8.83
CA GLY A 47 0.01 7.07 -8.58
C GLY A 47 0.82 7.40 -7.33
N LYS A 48 1.32 8.64 -7.20
CA LYS A 48 2.15 9.09 -6.08
C LYS A 48 1.41 9.02 -4.76
N THR A 49 0.18 9.53 -4.68
CA THR A 49 -0.59 9.52 -3.42
C THR A 49 -0.88 8.09 -2.92
N VAL A 50 -1.17 7.15 -3.83
CA VAL A 50 -1.44 5.75 -3.45
C VAL A 50 -0.14 5.01 -3.11
N VAL A 51 0.94 5.23 -3.86
CA VAL A 51 2.25 4.64 -3.57
C VAL A 51 2.80 5.17 -2.26
N GLU A 52 2.77 6.48 -2.04
CA GLU A 52 3.18 7.12 -0.77
C GLU A 52 2.38 6.53 0.39
N ARG A 53 1.05 6.46 0.29
CA ARG A 53 0.23 5.84 1.35
C ARG A 53 0.60 4.39 1.64
N LYS A 54 0.82 3.57 0.61
CA LYS A 54 1.25 2.17 0.78
C LYS A 54 2.64 2.07 1.41
N VAL A 55 3.58 2.92 1.01
CA VAL A 55 4.93 2.95 1.58
C VAL A 55 4.88 3.39 3.05
N PHE A 56 4.08 4.41 3.38
CA PHE A 56 3.86 4.84 4.76
C PHE A 56 3.22 3.75 5.61
N GLU A 57 2.15 3.11 5.12
CA GLU A 57 1.49 2.03 5.85
C GLU A 57 2.43 0.85 6.07
N HIS A 58 3.20 0.47 5.05
CA HIS A 58 4.20 -0.59 5.17
C HIS A 58 5.33 -0.21 6.14
N SER A 59 5.76 1.06 6.17
CA SER A 59 6.75 1.52 7.14
C SER A 59 6.22 1.50 8.57
N TYR A 60 4.96 1.88 8.80
CA TYR A 60 4.33 1.80 10.13
C TYR A 60 4.17 0.36 10.59
N GLN A 61 3.74 -0.54 9.69
CA GLN A 61 3.66 -1.97 10.01
C GLN A 61 5.04 -2.56 10.33
N ARG A 62 6.08 -2.16 9.59
CA ARG A 62 7.46 -2.56 9.85
C ARG A 62 7.94 -2.04 11.20
N GLN A 63 7.67 -0.77 11.51
CA GLN A 63 8.03 -0.17 12.79
C GLN A 63 7.35 -0.89 13.96
N ALA A 64 6.04 -1.11 13.87
CA ALA A 64 5.29 -1.86 14.89
C ALA A 64 5.81 -3.30 15.05
N GLY A 65 6.18 -3.96 13.95
CA GLY A 65 6.82 -5.27 13.98
C GLY A 65 8.16 -5.27 14.72
N LEU A 66 9.02 -4.29 14.45
CA LEU A 66 10.30 -4.12 15.14
C LEU A 66 10.13 -3.80 16.63
N GLU A 67 9.14 -2.98 17.01
CA GLU A 67 8.83 -2.70 18.41
C GLU A 67 8.38 -3.97 19.16
N ALA A 68 7.51 -4.77 18.54
CA ALA A 68 7.08 -6.06 19.08
C ALA A 68 8.25 -7.05 19.21
N GLU A 69 9.16 -7.07 18.24
CA GLU A 69 10.38 -7.89 18.28
C GLU A 69 11.30 -7.47 19.44
N ILE A 70 11.53 -6.17 19.62
CA ILE A 70 12.32 -5.62 20.74
C ILE A 70 11.69 -6.00 22.08
N ALA A 71 10.37 -5.89 22.22
CA ALA A 71 9.67 -6.28 23.44
C ALA A 71 9.83 -7.78 23.74
N THR A 72 9.80 -8.63 22.70
CA THR A 72 10.03 -10.07 22.83
C THR A 72 11.45 -10.38 23.29
N TYR A 73 12.45 -9.69 22.73
CA TYR A 73 13.84 -9.82 23.18
C TYR A 73 14.04 -9.37 24.63
N GLN A 74 13.41 -8.26 25.04
CA GLN A 74 13.47 -7.82 26.43
C GLN A 74 12.87 -8.84 27.38
N ALA A 75 11.67 -9.35 27.08
CA ALA A 75 11.02 -10.37 27.89
C ALA A 75 11.88 -11.65 28.01
N THR A 76 12.49 -12.08 26.89
CA THR A 76 13.36 -13.26 26.88
C THR A 76 14.64 -13.01 27.69
N LEU A 77 15.22 -11.82 27.61
CA LEU A 77 16.40 -11.44 28.40
C LEU A 77 16.07 -11.48 29.89
N THR A 78 14.95 -10.88 30.30
CA THR A 78 14.49 -10.87 31.70
C THR A 78 14.29 -12.29 32.22
N GLU A 79 13.74 -13.20 31.41
CA GLU A 79 13.58 -14.60 31.82
C GLU A 79 14.92 -15.33 31.98
N ILE A 80 15.89 -15.07 31.10
CA ILE A 80 17.25 -15.64 31.22
C ILE A 80 17.94 -15.09 32.46
N GLU A 81 17.87 -13.78 32.70
CA GLU A 81 18.45 -13.13 33.88
C GLU A 81 17.81 -13.66 35.16
N ARG A 82 16.49 -13.87 35.17
CA ARG A 82 15.78 -14.53 36.27
C ARG A 82 16.31 -15.93 36.52
N LYS A 83 16.52 -16.75 35.47
CA LYS A 83 17.12 -18.10 35.63
C LYS A 83 18.53 -18.02 36.20
N LEU A 84 19.36 -17.08 35.74
CA LEU A 84 20.73 -16.87 36.20
C LEU A 84 20.83 -16.49 37.70
N THR A 85 19.75 -15.96 38.30
CA THR A 85 19.71 -15.72 39.76
C THR A 85 19.73 -17.01 40.59
N ASN A 86 19.40 -18.16 39.99
CA ASN A 86 19.47 -19.44 40.69
C ASN A 86 20.94 -19.84 40.95
N SER A 87 21.32 -19.93 42.23
CA SER A 87 22.67 -20.32 42.65
C SER A 87 22.99 -21.80 42.44
N GLU A 88 21.97 -22.66 42.30
CA GLU A 88 22.11 -24.12 42.12
C GLU A 88 22.33 -24.54 40.65
N LEU A 89 22.45 -23.58 39.74
CA LEU A 89 22.74 -23.86 38.34
C LEU A 89 24.14 -24.47 38.17
N ASP A 90 24.20 -25.59 37.45
CA ASP A 90 25.44 -26.14 36.92
C ASP A 90 26.20 -25.10 36.07
N THR A 91 27.53 -25.18 36.12
CA THR A 91 28.46 -24.27 35.42
C THR A 91 28.21 -24.23 33.91
N ASN A 92 27.96 -25.38 33.27
CA ASN A 92 27.70 -25.40 31.82
C ASN A 92 26.37 -24.71 31.48
N THR A 93 25.35 -24.95 32.30
CA THR A 93 24.02 -24.33 32.15
C THR A 93 24.09 -22.82 32.32
N ARG A 94 24.84 -22.35 33.34
CA ARG A 94 25.09 -20.91 33.57
C ARG A 94 25.79 -20.27 32.37
N PHE A 95 26.86 -20.86 31.87
CA PHE A 95 27.60 -20.34 30.71
C PHE A 95 26.72 -20.28 29.44
N ASN A 96 25.91 -21.31 29.21
CA ASN A 96 24.97 -21.34 28.08
C ASN A 96 23.91 -20.23 28.19
N LEU A 97 23.37 -20.00 29.39
CA LEU A 97 22.40 -18.91 29.63
C LEU A 97 23.05 -17.53 29.42
N GLU A 98 24.28 -17.32 29.86
CA GLU A 98 25.03 -16.07 29.64
C GLU A 98 25.32 -15.83 28.14
N ALA A 99 25.67 -16.88 27.40
CA ALA A 99 25.85 -16.80 25.95
C ALA A 99 24.54 -16.44 25.24
N GLN A 100 23.42 -17.05 25.64
CA GLN A 100 22.09 -16.72 25.11
C GLN A 100 21.70 -15.27 25.44
N ALA A 101 21.91 -14.81 26.67
CA ALA A 101 21.66 -13.42 27.05
C ALA A 101 22.46 -12.44 26.19
N SER A 102 23.74 -12.73 25.95
CA SER A 102 24.61 -11.91 25.10
C SER A 102 24.12 -11.86 23.65
N MET A 103 23.71 -13.00 23.09
CA MET A 103 23.12 -13.07 21.75
C MET A 103 21.84 -12.22 21.65
N ILE A 104 20.96 -12.30 22.64
CA ILE A 104 19.71 -11.52 22.64
C ILE A 104 19.99 -10.03 22.75
N ARG A 105 20.98 -9.61 23.55
CA ARG A 105 21.40 -8.19 23.62
C ARG A 105 21.87 -7.67 22.26
N ILE A 106 22.63 -8.47 21.51
CA ILE A 106 23.08 -8.11 20.15
C ILE A 106 21.89 -8.00 19.20
N LYS A 107 20.99 -8.98 19.19
CA LYS A 107 19.78 -8.94 18.34
C LYS A 107 18.89 -7.75 18.65
N MET A 108 18.70 -7.45 19.94
CA MET A 108 17.93 -6.28 20.37
C MET A 108 18.61 -4.97 19.95
N ALA A 109 19.94 -4.86 20.03
CA ALA A 109 20.66 -3.68 19.57
C ALA A 109 20.49 -3.48 18.05
N ALA A 110 20.61 -4.55 17.26
CA ALA A 110 20.38 -4.51 15.82
C ALA A 110 18.93 -4.13 15.45
N ALA A 111 17.94 -4.64 16.19
CA ALA A 111 16.53 -4.27 15.99
C ALA A 111 16.28 -2.80 16.36
N LYS A 112 16.89 -2.29 17.43
CA LYS A 112 16.83 -0.86 17.80
C LYS A 112 17.50 0.05 16.79
N GLU A 113 18.59 -0.40 16.15
CA GLU A 113 19.27 0.35 15.09
C GLU A 113 18.40 0.47 13.84
N GLN A 114 17.65 -0.57 13.49
CA GLN A 114 16.70 -0.54 12.37
C GLN A 114 15.48 0.37 12.59
N LEU A 115 15.27 0.82 13.84
CA LEU A 115 14.17 1.70 14.22
C LEU A 115 14.58 3.18 14.21
N LYS A 116 15.89 3.49 14.20
CA LYS A 116 16.42 4.86 14.07
C LYS A 116 16.31 5.37 12.64
#